data_AF-A0A0X3PJE2-F1
#
_entry.id   AF-A0A0X3PJE2-F1
#
_cell.length_a   1.000
_cell.length_b   1.000
_cell.length_c   1.000
_cell.angle_alpha   90.00
_cell.angle_beta   90.00
_cell.angle_gamma   90.00
#
_symmetry.space_group_name_H-M   'P 1'
#
loop_
_entity.id
_entity.type
_entity.pdbx_description
1 polymer ?
#
loop_
_entity_poly.entity_id
_entity_poly.type
_entity_poly.pdbx_seq_one_letter_code
_entity_poly.pdbx_strand_id
1 'polypeptide(L)'
;MVFNLSACGLVCFILTYMAVIYSDYVIIFQLLRPVFKEGYITTVVAVYYNLIVFLLTLAHLRAVLTDPGIVPLPNRSHIPRDLQTLKRNYPGGWTVCRKCPTIRPPRAHHCSVCNRCIRKMDHHCPWVNNCVGEDNQRFFMLFLIYTEYTPSSSWSSPVCLVFSSLPF
;
A
#
# COMPACT_ATOMS: atom_id res chain seq x y z
N MET A 1 -0.07 14.33 0.24
CA MET A 1 0.43 13.17 1.00
C MET A 1 0.66 13.56 2.46
N VAL A 2 0.09 12.80 3.39
CA VAL A 2 0.42 12.91 4.81
C VAL A 2 1.38 11.75 5.11
N PHE A 3 2.68 12.01 5.03
CA PHE A 3 3.67 11.05 5.53
C PHE A 3 3.58 11.04 7.05
N ASN A 4 2.97 10.00 7.62
CA ASN A 4 3.13 9.73 9.03
C ASN A 4 4.37 8.87 9.17
N LEU A 5 5.48 9.46 9.63
CA LEU A 5 6.70 8.72 9.91
C LEU A 5 6.53 7.93 11.21
N SER A 6 5.62 6.96 11.21
CA SER A 6 5.41 6.08 12.36
C SER A 6 6.57 5.10 12.46
N ALA A 7 7.07 4.86 13.68
CA ALA A 7 8.15 3.90 13.90
C ALA A 7 7.78 2.50 13.38
N CYS A 8 6.53 2.09 13.57
CA CYS A 8 5.99 0.84 13.03
C CYS A 8 6.06 0.78 11.50
N GLY A 9 5.60 1.83 10.81
CA GLY A 9 5.66 1.90 9.35
C GLY A 9 7.08 1.94 8.79
N LEU A 10 8.01 2.60 9.46
CA LEU A 10 9.43 2.58 9.08
C LEU A 10 10.04 1.18 9.24
N VAL A 11 9.74 0.49 10.35
CA VAL A 11 10.17 -0.90 10.56
C VAL A 11 9.60 -1.79 9.46
N CYS A 12 8.29 -1.72 9.16
CA CYS A 12 7.68 -2.50 8.09
C CYS A 12 8.34 -2.20 6.73
N PHE A 13 8.60 -0.94 6.40
CA PHE A 13 9.29 -0.56 5.17
C PHE A 13 10.69 -1.18 5.09
N ILE A 14 11.49 -1.07 6.15
CA ILE A 14 12.83 -1.69 6.21
C ILE A 14 12.73 -3.21 6.03
N LEU A 15 11.83 -3.86 6.77
CA LEU A 15 11.63 -5.31 6.68
C LEU A 15 11.23 -5.75 5.26
N THR A 16 10.38 -4.99 4.57
CA THR A 16 10.00 -5.27 3.18
C THR A 16 11.21 -5.29 2.26
N TYR A 17 12.08 -4.27 2.28
CA TYR A 17 13.25 -4.24 1.39
C TYR A 17 14.33 -5.24 1.81
N MET A 18 14.50 -5.51 3.10
CA MET A 18 15.39 -6.57 3.56
C MET A 18 14.92 -7.94 3.06
N ALA A 19 13.61 -8.21 3.10
CA ALA A 19 13.03 -9.44 2.56
C ALA A 19 13.22 -9.55 1.04
N VAL A 20 13.00 -8.46 0.29
CA VAL A 20 13.23 -8.42 -1.17
C VAL A 20 14.69 -8.72 -1.50
N ILE A 21 15.64 -8.02 -0.87
CA ILE A 21 17.09 -8.23 -1.11
C ILE A 21 17.51 -9.65 -0.73
N TYR A 22 17.04 -10.16 0.40
CA TYR A 22 17.33 -11.52 0.82
C TYR A 22 16.76 -12.56 -0.16
N SER A 23 15.53 -12.35 -0.64
CA SER A 23 14.91 -13.25 -1.63
C SER A 23 15.67 -13.25 -2.95
N ASP A 24 16.12 -12.08 -3.41
CA ASP A 24 16.95 -11.95 -4.61
C ASP A 24 18.27 -12.71 -4.44
N TYR A 25 18.95 -12.54 -3.30
CA TYR A 25 20.16 -13.28 -2.99
C TYR A 25 19.95 -14.81 -3.05
N VAL A 26 18.90 -15.32 -2.40
CA VAL A 26 18.61 -16.76 -2.36
C VAL A 26 18.28 -17.29 -3.77
N ILE A 27 17.40 -16.61 -4.51
CA ILE A 27 16.99 -17.06 -5.84
C ILE A 27 18.18 -17.06 -6.81
N ILE A 28 19.00 -16.00 -6.83
CA ILE A 28 20.12 -15.90 -7.76
C ILE A 28 21.25 -16.86 -7.38
N PHE A 29 21.72 -16.82 -6.13
CA PHE A 29 22.94 -17.52 -5.74
C PHE A 29 22.70 -18.95 -5.24
N GLN A 30 21.57 -19.20 -4.58
CA GLN A 30 21.30 -20.50 -3.94
C GLN A 30 20.37 -21.39 -4.78
N LEU A 31 19.66 -20.84 -5.77
CA LEU A 31 18.76 -21.60 -6.63
C LEU A 31 19.21 -21.60 -8.11
N LEU A 32 19.24 -20.44 -8.77
CA LEU A 32 19.47 -20.37 -10.21
C LEU A 32 20.88 -20.82 -10.61
N ARG A 33 21.93 -20.28 -9.97
CA ARG A 33 23.32 -20.67 -10.24
C ARG A 33 23.58 -22.17 -10.03
N PRO A 34 23.19 -22.81 -8.91
CA PRO A 34 23.46 -24.24 -8.72
C PRO A 34 22.62 -25.15 -9.63
N VAL A 35 21.36 -24.79 -9.93
CA VAL A 35 20.46 -25.64 -10.74
C VAL A 35 20.81 -25.56 -12.22
N PHE A 36 20.99 -24.36 -12.77
CA PHE A 36 21.16 -24.17 -14.21
C PHE A 36 22.62 -23.99 -14.65
N LYS A 37 23.56 -23.90 -13.69
CA LYS A 37 24.98 -23.55 -13.92
C LYS A 37 25.12 -22.20 -14.63
N GLU A 38 26.35 -21.73 -14.86
CA GLU A 38 26.53 -20.47 -15.60
C GLU A 38 26.27 -20.72 -17.10
N GLY A 39 25.21 -20.10 -17.64
CA GLY A 39 24.75 -20.30 -19.01
C GLY A 39 23.60 -19.37 -19.40
N TYR A 40 23.23 -19.39 -20.68
CA TYR A 40 22.23 -18.46 -21.23
C TYR A 40 20.84 -18.58 -20.56
N ILE A 41 20.42 -19.80 -20.20
CA ILE A 41 19.15 -20.05 -19.51
C ILE A 41 19.13 -19.33 -18.17
N THR A 42 20.20 -19.46 -17.38
CA THR A 42 20.36 -18.80 -16.08
C THR A 42 20.28 -17.29 -16.20
N THR A 43 20.93 -16.71 -17.22
CA THR A 43 20.86 -15.26 -17.48
C THR A 43 19.44 -14.82 -17.85
N VAL A 44 18.77 -15.52 -18.75
CA VAL A 44 17.40 -15.18 -19.18
C VAL A 44 16.42 -15.24 -18.01
N VAL A 45 16.48 -16.31 -17.20
CA VAL A 45 15.61 -16.47 -16.02
C VAL A 45 15.94 -15.41 -14.95
N ALA A 46 17.21 -15.11 -14.71
CA ALA A 46 17.62 -14.08 -13.76
C ALA A 46 17.14 -12.68 -14.19
N VAL A 47 17.22 -12.34 -15.48
CA VAL A 47 16.72 -11.07 -16.03
C VAL A 47 15.19 -10.98 -15.88
N TYR A 48 14.47 -12.05 -16.21
CA TYR A 48 13.02 -12.11 -16.05
C TYR A 48 12.61 -11.91 -14.58
N TYR A 49 13.26 -12.61 -13.66
CA TYR A 49 13.02 -12.46 -12.22
C TYR A 49 13.31 -11.05 -11.72
N ASN A 50 14.47 -10.48 -12.09
CA ASN A 50 14.85 -9.11 -11.70
C ASN A 50 13.90 -8.05 -12.27
N LEU A 51 13.32 -8.29 -13.45
CA LEU A 51 12.28 -7.43 -14.00
C LEU A 51 11.02 -7.44 -13.12
N ILE A 52 10.59 -8.61 -12.63
CA ILE A 52 9.45 -8.71 -11.71
C ILE A 52 9.76 -8.00 -10.39
N VAL A 53 10.96 -8.21 -9.82
CA VAL A 53 11.39 -7.53 -8.59
C VAL A 53 11.42 -6.00 -8.77
N PHE A 54 11.88 -5.52 -9.92
CA PHE A 54 11.84 -4.09 -10.26
C PHE A 54 10.39 -3.55 -10.32
N LEU A 55 9.48 -4.28 -10.97
CA LEU A 55 8.07 -3.89 -11.05
C LEU A 55 7.37 -3.93 -9.69
N LEU A 56 7.68 -4.93 -8.85
CA LEU A 56 7.23 -5.06 -7.47
C LEU A 56 7.66 -3.84 -6.65
N THR A 57 8.96 -3.52 -6.66
CA THR A 57 9.51 -2.39 -5.90
C THR A 57 8.94 -1.06 -6.37
N LEU A 58 8.77 -0.88 -7.68
CA LEU A 58 8.12 0.31 -8.23
C LEU A 58 6.66 0.42 -7.80
N ALA A 59 5.89 -0.67 -7.85
CA ALA A 59 4.49 -0.69 -7.42
C ALA A 59 4.36 -0.38 -5.92
N HIS A 60 5.21 -0.98 -5.09
CA HIS A 60 5.28 -0.72 -3.65
C HIS A 60 5.62 0.75 -3.38
N LEU A 61 6.66 1.30 -4.01
CA LEU A 61 7.02 2.71 -3.89
C LEU A 61 5.87 3.63 -4.32
N ARG A 62 5.16 3.31 -5.40
CA ARG A 62 3.98 4.08 -5.81
C ARG A 62 2.85 3.99 -4.78
N ALA A 63 2.62 2.84 -4.14
CA ALA A 63 1.62 2.73 -3.07
C ALA A 63 1.99 3.57 -1.84
N VAL A 64 3.27 3.58 -1.46
CA VAL A 64 3.82 4.39 -0.35
C VAL A 64 3.74 5.89 -0.66
N LEU A 65 4.19 6.28 -1.86
CA LEU A 65 4.44 7.68 -2.24
C LEU A 65 3.27 8.32 -3.01
N THR A 66 2.12 7.68 -3.14
CA THR A 66 0.93 8.30 -3.77
C THR A 66 -0.02 8.77 -2.68
N ASP A 67 -0.62 9.95 -2.88
CA ASP A 67 -1.71 10.39 -2.00
C ASP A 67 -2.85 9.36 -2.05
N PRO A 68 -3.40 8.90 -0.93
CA PRO A 68 -4.45 7.87 -0.93
C PRO A 68 -5.83 8.41 -1.34
N GLY A 69 -5.94 9.69 -1.70
CA GLY A 69 -7.21 10.35 -1.97
C GLY A 69 -7.73 11.09 -0.75
N ILE A 70 -6.90 11.91 -0.12
CA ILE A 70 -7.26 12.67 1.07
C ILE A 70 -8.39 13.67 0.75
N VAL A 71 -9.44 13.67 1.57
CA VAL A 71 -10.51 14.67 1.49
C VAL A 71 -9.96 16.04 1.97
N PRO A 72 -10.12 17.11 1.17
CA PRO A 72 -9.69 18.44 1.55
C PRO A 72 -10.45 18.93 2.79
N LEU A 73 -9.76 19.68 3.65
CA LEU A 73 -10.40 20.33 4.78
C LEU A 73 -11.14 21.58 4.27
N PRO A 74 -12.36 21.86 4.77
CA PRO A 74 -13.08 23.07 4.38
C PRO A 74 -12.33 24.30 4.89
N ASN A 75 -12.36 25.38 4.12
CA ASN A 75 -11.86 26.67 4.59
C ASN A 75 -12.70 27.10 5.81
N ARG A 76 -12.06 27.57 6.89
CA ARG A 76 -12.72 27.87 8.18
C ARG A 76 -13.87 28.89 8.03
N SER A 77 -13.82 29.73 7.00
CA SER A 77 -14.87 30.71 6.67
C SER A 77 -16.19 30.10 6.17
N HIS A 78 -16.19 28.84 5.72
CA HIS A 78 -17.36 28.17 5.13
C HIS A 78 -17.87 26.97 5.93
N ILE A 79 -17.43 26.79 7.19
CA ILE A 79 -17.96 25.71 8.04
C ILE A 79 -19.43 26.01 8.33
N PRO A 80 -20.39 25.24 7.77
CA PRO A 80 -21.80 25.47 8.05
C PRO A 80 -22.03 25.10 9.50
N ARG A 81 -22.52 26.06 10.29
CA ARG A 81 -22.73 25.91 11.74
C ARG A 81 -23.70 24.78 12.09
N ASP A 82 -24.54 24.38 11.12
CA ASP A 82 -25.52 23.32 11.29
C ASP A 82 -25.19 22.07 10.47
N LEU A 83 -24.81 21.00 11.17
CA LEU A 83 -24.70 19.63 10.61
C LEU A 83 -26.02 19.17 9.96
N GLN A 84 -27.17 19.71 10.43
CA GLN A 84 -28.50 19.35 9.95
C GLN A 84 -28.86 19.94 8.59
N THR A 85 -28.45 21.19 8.28
CA THR A 85 -28.63 21.78 6.94
C THR A 85 -27.72 21.11 5.91
N LEU A 86 -26.52 20.69 6.31
CA LEU A 86 -25.63 19.88 5.47
C LEU A 86 -26.26 18.53 5.08
N LYS A 87 -26.87 17.81 6.02
CA LYS A 87 -27.51 16.51 5.70
C LYS A 87 -28.67 16.67 4.71
N ARG A 88 -29.34 17.82 4.68
CA ARG A 88 -30.46 18.13 3.79
C ARG A 88 -30.01 18.56 2.38
N ASN A 89 -28.82 19.16 2.26
CA ASN A 89 -28.30 19.70 1.00
C ASN A 89 -27.43 18.72 0.18
N TYR A 90 -26.99 17.59 0.77
CA TYR A 90 -26.17 16.59 0.07
C TYR A 90 -26.93 15.26 -0.10
N PRO A 91 -27.81 15.13 -1.11
CA PRO A 91 -28.40 13.84 -1.45
C PRO A 91 -27.31 12.85 -1.93
N GLY A 92 -27.51 11.55 -1.67
CA GLY A 92 -26.65 10.49 -2.22
C GLY A 92 -25.47 10.04 -1.35
N GLY A 93 -25.66 9.81 -0.05
CA GLY A 93 -24.70 9.06 0.80
C GLY A 93 -23.53 9.87 1.39
N TRP A 94 -23.58 11.19 1.32
CA TRP A 94 -22.62 12.07 1.99
C TRP A 94 -22.81 12.04 3.51
N THR A 95 -21.72 12.10 4.28
CA THR A 95 -21.76 12.10 5.76
C THR A 95 -20.85 13.19 6.32
N VAL A 96 -20.92 13.50 7.62
CA VAL A 96 -20.03 14.50 8.24
C VAL A 96 -19.01 13.82 9.16
N CYS A 97 -17.74 14.19 9.05
CA CYS A 97 -16.71 13.78 9.99
C CYS A 97 -16.57 14.82 11.10
N ARG A 98 -16.79 14.40 12.36
CA ARG A 98 -16.62 15.27 13.53
C ARG A 98 -15.15 15.55 13.88
N LYS A 99 -14.22 14.66 13.49
CA LYS A 99 -12.78 14.79 13.78
C LYS A 99 -12.05 15.73 12.81
N CYS A 100 -12.40 15.69 11.52
CA CYS A 100 -11.81 16.53 10.47
C CYS A 100 -12.64 17.78 10.12
N PRO A 101 -13.60 18.16 10.97
CA PRO A 101 -14.81 18.95 10.63
C PRO A 101 -15.08 19.15 9.13
N THR A 102 -15.27 18.06 8.38
CA THR A 102 -15.46 18.09 6.91
C THR A 102 -16.63 17.21 6.49
N ILE A 103 -17.20 17.51 5.33
CA ILE A 103 -18.19 16.66 4.67
C ILE A 103 -17.45 15.55 3.95
N ARG A 104 -17.74 14.30 4.32
CA ARG A 104 -17.21 13.10 3.70
C ARG A 104 -18.05 12.74 2.47
N PRO A 105 -17.41 12.58 1.30
CA PRO A 105 -18.08 11.99 0.15
C PRO A 105 -18.49 10.54 0.43
N PRO A 106 -19.39 9.96 -0.38
CA PRO A 106 -19.78 8.57 -0.26
C PRO A 106 -18.56 7.65 -0.26
N ARG A 107 -18.58 6.62 0.60
CA ARG A 107 -17.47 5.66 0.81
C ARG A 107 -16.16 6.27 1.36
N ALA A 108 -16.14 7.53 1.79
CA ALA A 108 -14.99 8.06 2.50
C ALA A 108 -15.05 7.75 4.00
N HIS A 109 -13.93 7.30 4.56
CA HIS A 109 -13.80 6.97 5.99
C HIS A 109 -12.68 7.79 6.62
N HIS A 110 -12.78 8.00 7.94
CA HIS A 110 -11.74 8.71 8.69
C HIS A 110 -10.75 7.68 9.22
N CYS A 111 -9.49 7.80 8.83
CA CYS A 111 -8.40 7.02 9.39
C CYS A 111 -7.86 7.74 10.64
N SER A 112 -7.93 7.09 11.79
CA SER A 112 -7.37 7.62 13.04
C SER A 112 -5.84 7.73 13.00
N VAL A 113 -5.17 6.80 12.30
CA VAL A 113 -3.71 6.81 12.16
C VAL A 113 -3.25 7.97 11.29
N CYS A 114 -3.89 8.17 10.13
CA CYS A 114 -3.58 9.29 9.25
C CYS A 114 -4.16 10.63 9.71
N ASN A 115 -5.07 10.62 10.69
CA ASN A 115 -5.87 11.74 11.16
C ASN A 115 -6.54 12.55 10.02
N ARG A 116 -6.99 11.85 8.97
CA ARG A 116 -7.61 12.43 7.78
C ARG A 116 -8.74 11.55 7.28
N CYS A 117 -9.70 12.16 6.58
CA CYS A 117 -10.68 11.43 5.80
C CYS A 117 -10.09 11.04 4.45
N ILE A 118 -10.22 9.77 4.05
CA ILE A 118 -9.70 9.22 2.81
C ILE A 118 -10.87 8.77 1.93
N ARG A 119 -10.85 9.12 0.64
CA ARG A 119 -11.86 8.72 -0.35
C ARG A 119 -11.73 7.24 -0.69
N LYS A 120 -12.86 6.54 -0.77
CA LYS A 120 -12.94 5.07 -0.97
C LYS A 120 -11.88 4.35 -0.13
N MET A 121 -11.78 4.73 1.15
CA MET A 121 -10.80 4.14 2.06
C MET A 121 -11.06 2.64 2.15
N ASP A 122 -10.02 1.86 1.91
CA ASP A 122 -10.02 0.43 2.17
C ASP A 122 -9.50 0.20 3.59
N HIS A 123 -8.19 0.38 3.80
CA HIS A 123 -7.57 0.23 5.10
C HIS A 123 -6.35 1.15 5.28
N HIS A 124 -5.81 1.19 6.50
CA HIS A 124 -4.49 1.74 6.77
C HIS A 124 -3.48 0.60 6.81
N CYS A 125 -2.46 0.65 5.97
CA CYS A 125 -1.50 -0.44 5.82
C CYS A 125 -0.14 -0.02 6.37
N PRO A 126 0.35 -0.67 7.45
CA PRO A 126 1.69 -0.40 7.98
C PRO A 126 2.81 -0.69 6.98
N TRP A 127 2.63 -1.69 6.10
CA TRP A 127 3.62 -2.11 5.12
C TRP A 127 3.94 -1.07 4.05
N VAL A 128 2.93 -0.30 3.62
CA VAL A 128 3.15 0.87 2.75
C VAL A 128 3.20 2.19 3.54
N ASN A 129 3.11 2.12 4.88
CA ASN A 129 3.04 3.27 5.79
C ASN A 129 2.10 4.38 5.30
N ASN A 130 0.96 3.98 4.73
CA ASN A 130 0.01 4.87 4.08
C ASN A 130 -1.39 4.24 4.12
N CYS A 131 -2.42 5.05 3.95
CA CYS A 131 -3.75 4.51 3.67
C CYS A 131 -3.80 3.92 2.26
N VAL A 132 -4.60 2.88 2.07
CA VAL A 132 -5.01 2.41 0.75
C VAL A 132 -6.40 3.01 0.49
N GLY A 133 -6.49 3.82 -0.55
CA GLY A 133 -7.71 4.53 -0.93
C GLY A 133 -7.76 4.77 -2.44
N GLU A 134 -8.70 5.61 -2.87
CA GLU A 134 -9.06 5.77 -4.28
C GLU A 134 -7.87 5.97 -5.24
N ASP A 135 -6.91 6.81 -4.86
CA ASP A 135 -5.86 7.26 -5.78
C ASP A 135 -4.62 6.34 -5.81
N ASN A 136 -4.44 5.49 -4.79
CA ASN A 136 -3.28 4.57 -4.69
C ASN A 136 -3.64 3.08 -4.67
N GLN A 137 -4.93 2.72 -4.58
CA GLN A 137 -5.39 1.33 -4.55
C GLN A 137 -4.86 0.50 -5.73
N ARG A 138 -4.80 1.07 -6.94
CA ARG A 138 -4.24 0.38 -8.12
C ARG A 138 -2.78 -0.06 -7.94
N PHE A 139 -1.97 0.76 -7.27
CA PHE A 139 -0.56 0.46 -7.04
C PHE A 139 -0.40 -0.60 -5.96
N PHE A 140 -1.25 -0.54 -4.94
CA PHE A 140 -1.33 -1.59 -3.92
C PHE A 140 -1.71 -2.95 -4.53
N MET A 141 -2.71 -2.99 -5.42
CA MET A 141 -3.07 -4.22 -6.13
C MET A 141 -1.95 -4.75 -7.02
N LEU A 142 -1.25 -3.87 -7.77
CA LEU A 142 -0.09 -4.28 -8.57
C LEU A 142 1.05 -4.83 -7.69
N PHE A 143 1.29 -4.23 -6.53
CA PHE A 143 2.27 -4.73 -5.56
C PHE A 143 1.92 -6.16 -5.10
N LEU A 144 0.66 -6.42 -4.73
CA LEU A 144 0.22 -7.78 -4.35
C LEU A 144 0.38 -8.78 -5.51
N ILE A 145 -0.01 -8.38 -6.72
CA ILE A 145 0.11 -9.23 -7.92
C ILE A 145 1.57 -9.59 -8.18
N TYR A 146 2.49 -8.62 -8.17
CA TYR A 146 3.91 -8.91 -8.40
C TYR A 146 4.55 -9.72 -7.28
N THR A 147 4.06 -9.58 -6.04
CA THR A 147 4.50 -10.40 -4.91
C THR A 147 4.10 -11.88 -5.11
N GLU A 148 2.91 -12.14 -5.66
CA GLU A 148 2.49 -13.51 -6.00
C GLU A 148 3.34 -14.09 -7.15
N TYR A 149 3.71 -13.28 -8.14
CA TYR A 149 4.54 -13.71 -9.28
C TYR A 149 6.02 -13.90 -8.94
N THR A 150 6.51 -13.38 -7.80
CA THR A 150 7.86 -13.73 -7.35
C THR A 150 7.88 -15.17 -6.83
N PRO A 151 8.76 -16.07 -7.33
CA PRO A 151 8.80 -17.49 -6.94
C PRO A 151 8.93 -17.78 -5.44
N SER A 152 9.25 -16.77 -4.64
CA SER A 152 9.28 -16.78 -3.17
C SER A 152 7.88 -16.87 -2.52
N SER A 153 6.79 -16.69 -3.27
CA SER A 153 5.38 -16.89 -2.84
C SER A 153 5.00 -18.37 -2.70
N SER A 154 5.86 -19.29 -3.14
CA SER A 154 5.72 -20.72 -2.91
C SER A 154 5.87 -21.01 -1.41
N TRP A 155 4.76 -20.97 -0.65
CA TRP A 155 4.34 -21.52 0.66
C TRP A 155 5.36 -21.95 1.76
N SER A 156 6.64 -22.12 1.44
CA SER A 156 7.75 -22.50 2.31
C SER A 156 8.68 -21.34 2.71
N SER A 157 8.47 -20.11 2.23
CA SER A 157 9.35 -18.97 2.57
C SER A 157 8.81 -18.18 3.78
N PRO A 158 9.67 -17.80 4.77
CA PRO A 158 9.26 -17.03 5.94
C PRO A 158 8.57 -15.70 5.59
N VAL A 159 8.84 -15.15 4.40
CA VAL A 159 8.21 -13.94 3.88
C VAL A 159 6.70 -14.11 3.68
N CYS A 160 6.25 -15.27 3.20
CA CYS A 160 4.83 -15.55 2.97
C CYS A 160 4.05 -15.71 4.29
N LEU A 161 4.71 -16.20 5.34
CA LEU A 161 4.13 -16.29 6.70
C LEU A 161 3.90 -14.91 7.30
N VAL A 162 4.76 -13.92 7.02
CA VAL A 162 4.62 -12.54 7.51
C VAL A 162 3.43 -11.82 6.87
N PHE A 163 3.12 -12.10 5.60
CA PHE A 163 2.00 -11.48 4.89
C PHE A 163 0.66 -12.23 5.06
N SER A 164 0.67 -13.55 5.28
CA SER A 164 -0.56 -14.37 5.43
C SER A 164 -1.12 -14.42 6.86
N SER A 165 -0.37 -13.98 7.87
CA SER A 165 -0.76 -14.07 9.29
C SER A 165 -1.49 -12.83 9.82
N LEU A 166 -1.84 -11.86 8.98
CA LEU A 166 -2.56 -10.66 9.41
C LEU A 166 -4.04 -10.72 9.00
N PRO A 167 -4.98 -10.43 9.93
CA PRO A 167 -6.38 -10.30 9.60
C PRO A 167 -6.59 -9.01 8.81
N PHE A 168 -7.25 -9.11 7.66
CA PHE A 168 -7.83 -7.97 6.95
C PHE A 168 -8.97 -7.36 7.75
#